data_AF-A0A917PMA7-F1
#
_entry.id   AF-A0A917PMA7-F1
#
_cell.length_a   1.000
_cell.length_b   1.000
_cell.length_c   1.000
_cell.angle_alpha   90.00
_cell.angle_beta   90.00
_cell.angle_gamma   90.00
#
_symmetry.space_group_name_H-M   'P 1'
#
loop_
_entity.id
_entity.type
_entity.pdbx_description
1 polymer ?
#
loop_
_entity_poly.entity_id
_entity_poly.type
_entity_poly.pdbx_seq_one_letter_code
_entity_poly.pdbx_strand_id
1 'polypeptide(L)'
;MTFPAPQTPALQVPARLSWVTVPLIVMLVLQVIGVLLLPLLVPLISAIAASPDFAASMNDSATDPASVRMVLGFLSAFVWVIEVFQIALAVLYVFVLRAVQAGRSWGRVAAIVLFVLGILNFPLGTLLGVFGLIGAFDAEVTAYCNR
;
A
#
# COMPACT_ATOMS: atom_id res chain seq x y z
N MET A 1 -45.36 37.08 0.82
CA MET A 1 -44.34 36.80 1.84
C MET A 1 -43.57 35.58 1.38
N THR A 2 -42.33 35.75 0.95
CA THR A 2 -41.45 34.64 0.53
C THR A 2 -40.65 34.16 1.73
N PHE A 3 -40.89 32.93 2.18
CA PHE A 3 -40.11 32.33 3.25
C PHE A 3 -38.66 32.11 2.76
N PRO A 4 -37.64 32.51 3.53
CA PRO A 4 -36.26 32.19 3.20
C PRO A 4 -36.08 30.67 3.19
N ALA A 5 -35.48 30.14 2.12
CA ALA A 5 -35.19 28.72 2.01
C ALA A 5 -34.26 28.29 3.17
N PRO A 6 -34.45 27.09 3.75
CA PRO A 6 -33.52 26.55 4.74
C PRO A 6 -32.12 26.52 4.15
N GLN A 7 -31.19 27.27 4.73
CA GLN A 7 -29.79 27.16 4.37
C GLN A 7 -29.32 25.76 4.80
N THR A 8 -29.16 24.85 3.83
CA THR A 8 -28.50 23.57 4.08
C THR A 8 -27.09 23.91 4.53
N PRO A 9 -26.66 23.54 5.75
CA PRO A 9 -25.33 23.86 6.23
C PRO A 9 -24.30 23.42 5.20
N ALA A 10 -23.47 24.36 4.72
CA ALA A 10 -22.40 24.03 3.80
C ALA A 10 -21.56 22.92 4.43
N LEU A 11 -21.41 21.81 3.70
CA LEU A 11 -20.72 20.60 4.13
C LEU A 11 -19.25 20.94 4.46
N GLN A 12 -18.96 21.24 5.72
CA GLN A 12 -17.59 21.47 6.16
C GLN A 12 -16.85 20.14 6.17
N VAL A 13 -15.74 20.08 5.44
CA VAL A 13 -14.80 18.96 5.50
C VAL A 13 -14.10 19.04 6.86
N PRO A 14 -14.13 17.97 7.68
CA PRO A 14 -13.53 18.02 9.01
C PRO A 14 -12.01 18.13 8.88
N ALA A 15 -11.40 19.01 9.69
CA ALA A 15 -9.94 19.20 9.69
C ALA A 15 -9.20 17.88 10.00
N ARG A 16 -9.82 17.03 10.83
CA ARG A 16 -9.32 15.71 11.22
C ARG A 16 -9.34 14.66 10.11
N LEU A 17 -9.99 14.91 8.96
CA LEU A 17 -9.93 14.00 7.81
C LEU A 17 -8.50 13.77 7.33
N SER A 18 -7.64 14.79 7.50
CA SER A 18 -6.20 14.72 7.21
C SER A 18 -5.49 13.58 7.94
N TRP A 19 -5.96 13.18 9.13
CA TRP A 19 -5.37 12.10 9.92
C TRP A 19 -5.57 10.72 9.27
N VAL A 20 -6.56 10.59 8.39
CA VAL A 20 -6.78 9.37 7.60
C VAL A 20 -6.14 9.51 6.22
N THR A 21 -6.34 10.65 5.56
CA THR A 21 -5.91 10.81 4.17
C THR A 21 -4.40 10.97 4.03
N VAL A 22 -3.72 11.64 4.96
CA VAL A 22 -2.26 11.81 4.91
C VAL A 22 -1.55 10.45 5.03
N PRO A 23 -1.85 9.59 6.02
CA PRO A 23 -1.26 8.26 6.07
C PRO A 23 -1.57 7.41 4.84
N LEU A 24 -2.80 7.45 4.32
CA LEU A 24 -3.16 6.75 3.07
C LEU A 24 -2.34 7.23 1.87
N ILE A 25 -2.15 8.54 1.72
CA ILE A 25 -1.35 9.12 0.64
C ILE A 25 0.11 8.69 0.78
N VAL A 26 0.68 8.76 1.98
CA VAL A 26 2.06 8.34 2.23
C VAL A 26 2.23 6.86 1.90
N MET A 27 1.33 6.00 2.39
CA MET A 27 1.36 4.56 2.07
C MET A 27 1.20 4.31 0.57
N LEU A 28 0.31 5.03 -0.12
CA LEU A 28 0.14 4.92 -1.56
C LEU A 28 1.43 5.31 -2.31
N VAL A 29 2.07 6.41 -1.93
CA VAL A 29 3.35 6.84 -2.54
C VAL A 29 4.43 5.79 -2.32
N LEU A 30 4.53 5.23 -1.11
CA LEU A 30 5.47 4.15 -0.82
C LEU A 30 5.18 2.89 -1.66
N GLN A 31 3.91 2.54 -1.85
CA GLN A 31 3.52 1.42 -2.71
C GLN A 31 3.87 1.68 -4.18
N VAL A 32 3.62 2.88 -4.70
CA VAL A 32 4.00 3.25 -6.06
C VAL A 32 5.51 3.19 -6.26
N ILE A 33 6.29 3.67 -5.29
CA ILE A 33 7.76 3.54 -5.32
C ILE A 33 8.15 2.06 -5.34
N GLY A 34 7.54 1.22 -4.48
CA GLY A 34 7.79 -0.21 -4.44
C GLY A 34 7.50 -0.91 -5.77
N VAL A 35 6.35 -0.61 -6.39
CA VAL A 35 5.97 -1.13 -7.71
C VAL A 35 6.98 -0.71 -8.78
N LEU A 36 7.47 0.54 -8.75
CA LEU A 36 8.46 1.02 -9.71
C LEU A 36 9.84 0.38 -9.53
N LEU A 37 10.20 -0.02 -8.30
CA LEU A 37 11.50 -0.61 -7.98
C LEU A 37 11.54 -2.14 -8.15
N LEU A 38 10.42 -2.83 -7.98
CA LEU A 38 10.30 -4.29 -8.12
C LEU A 38 10.85 -4.85 -9.45
N PRO A 39 10.50 -4.31 -10.64
CA PRO A 39 10.99 -4.85 -11.90
C PRO A 39 12.50 -4.64 -12.09
N LEU A 40 13.13 -3.71 -11.37
CA LEU A 40 14.60 -3.55 -11.37
C LEU A 40 15.31 -4.69 -10.62
N LEU A 41 14.61 -5.44 -9.76
CA LEU A 41 15.20 -6.58 -9.06
C LEU A 41 15.44 -7.78 -9.97
N VAL A 42 14.63 -7.98 -11.02
CA VAL A 42 14.79 -9.12 -11.96
C VAL A 42 16.15 -9.09 -12.69
N PRO A 43 16.55 -8.01 -13.37
CA PRO A 43 17.87 -7.94 -14.00
C PRO A 43 18.99 -7.96 -12.96
N LEU A 44 18.78 -7.42 -11.76
CA LEU A 44 19.76 -7.47 -10.67
C LEU A 44 20.01 -8.92 -10.20
N ILE A 45 18.95 -9.70 -9.96
CA ILE A 45 19.06 -11.13 -9.62
C ILE A 45 19.80 -11.89 -10.71
N SER A 46 19.49 -11.59 -11.98
CA SER A 46 20.15 -12.22 -13.13
C SER A 46 21.64 -11.86 -13.23
N ALA A 47 21.99 -10.60 -12.95
CA ALA A 47 23.37 -10.12 -12.95
C ALA A 47 24.19 -10.75 -11.81
N ILE A 48 23.60 -10.87 -10.61
CA ILE A 48 24.23 -11.55 -9.48
C ILE A 48 24.45 -13.03 -9.79
N ALA A 49 23.46 -13.70 -10.37
CA ALA A 49 23.56 -15.11 -10.73
C ALA A 49 24.63 -15.38 -11.81
N ALA A 50 24.90 -14.40 -12.68
CA ALA A 50 25.96 -14.47 -13.69
C ALA A 50 27.35 -14.08 -13.16
N SER A 51 27.45 -13.66 -11.89
CA SER A 51 28.73 -13.21 -11.32
C SER A 51 29.70 -14.38 -11.08
N PRO A 52 31.01 -14.21 -11.35
CA PRO A 52 32.02 -15.23 -11.10
C PRO A 52 32.07 -15.69 -9.64
N ASP A 53 31.87 -14.76 -8.70
CA ASP A 53 31.89 -15.04 -7.26
C ASP A 53 30.73 -15.94 -6.83
N PHE A 54 29.52 -15.68 -7.38
CA PHE A 54 28.37 -16.55 -7.15
C PHE A 54 28.60 -17.94 -7.76
N ALA A 55 29.12 -18.01 -8.99
CA ALA A 55 29.45 -19.28 -9.65
C ALA A 55 30.51 -20.08 -8.87
N ALA A 56 31.52 -19.41 -8.29
CA ALA A 56 32.53 -20.04 -7.45
C ALA A 56 31.93 -20.61 -6.17
N SER A 57 31.05 -19.87 -5.48
CA SER A 57 30.37 -20.35 -4.27
C SER A 57 29.46 -21.56 -4.50
N MET A 58 28.89 -21.67 -5.70
CA MET A 58 28.06 -22.79 -6.13
C MET A 58 28.88 -24.04 -6.48
N ASN A 59 30.17 -23.90 -6.78
CA ASN A 59 31.04 -25.01 -7.15
C ASN A 59 31.59 -25.76 -5.91
N ASP A 60 31.72 -25.07 -4.78
CA ASP A 60 32.13 -25.65 -3.48
C ASP A 60 30.96 -26.31 -2.72
N SER A 61 29.73 -25.91 -3.03
CA SER A 61 28.54 -26.59 -2.54
C SER A 61 28.15 -27.65 -3.57
N ALA A 62 27.83 -28.88 -3.15
CA ALA A 62 27.48 -29.99 -4.05
C ALA A 62 26.10 -29.81 -4.74
N THR A 63 25.82 -28.61 -5.22
CA THR A 63 24.54 -28.13 -5.71
C THR A 63 24.50 -28.28 -7.22
N ASP A 64 23.55 -29.06 -7.73
CA ASP A 64 23.37 -29.24 -9.17
C ASP A 64 23.06 -27.90 -9.87
N PRO A 65 23.83 -27.46 -10.88
CA PRO A 65 23.55 -26.24 -11.66
C PRO A 65 22.15 -26.15 -12.26
N ALA A 66 21.45 -27.28 -12.48
CA ALA A 66 20.05 -27.27 -12.90
C ALA A 66 19.11 -26.78 -11.81
N SER A 67 19.34 -27.19 -10.56
CA SER A 67 18.52 -26.78 -9.40
C SER A 67 18.60 -25.28 -9.12
N VAL A 68 19.80 -24.69 -9.28
CA VAL A 68 20.03 -23.25 -9.12
C VAL A 68 19.26 -22.43 -10.14
N ARG A 69 19.29 -22.86 -11.42
CA ARG A 69 18.54 -22.20 -12.50
C ARG A 69 17.04 -22.28 -12.28
N MET A 70 16.55 -23.42 -11.77
CA MET A 70 15.14 -23.57 -11.42
C MET A 70 14.72 -22.60 -10.30
N VAL A 71 15.52 -22.48 -9.23
CA VAL A 71 15.25 -21.56 -8.12
C VAL A 71 15.25 -20.11 -8.58
N LEU A 72 16.23 -19.71 -9.40
CA LEU A 72 16.31 -18.35 -9.95
C LEU A 72 15.11 -18.03 -10.86
N GLY A 73 14.71 -18.99 -11.71
CA GLY A 73 13.52 -18.86 -12.53
C GLY A 73 12.24 -18.70 -11.70
N PHE A 74 12.10 -19.49 -10.64
CA PHE A 74 10.98 -19.37 -9.70
C PHE A 74 10.96 -18.02 -8.98
N LEU A 75 12.12 -17.55 -8.50
CA LEU A 75 12.24 -16.26 -7.83
C LEU A 75 11.85 -15.11 -8.77
N SER A 76 12.29 -15.16 -10.03
CA SER A 76 11.90 -14.17 -11.05
C SER A 76 10.39 -14.18 -11.31
N ALA A 77 9.78 -15.36 -11.47
CA ALA A 77 8.33 -15.47 -11.65
C ALA A 77 7.57 -14.93 -10.42
N PHE A 78 8.06 -15.21 -9.22
CA PHE A 78 7.46 -14.74 -7.98
C PHE A 78 7.51 -13.21 -7.83
N VAL A 79 8.60 -12.56 -8.28
CA VAL A 79 8.69 -11.09 -8.34
C VAL A 79 7.56 -10.49 -9.17
N TRP A 80 7.29 -11.04 -10.36
CA TRP A 80 6.20 -10.57 -11.22
C TRP A 80 4.82 -10.77 -10.58
N VAL A 81 4.60 -11.90 -9.91
CA VAL A 81 3.33 -12.17 -9.20
C VAL A 81 3.13 -11.16 -8.07
N ILE A 82 4.16 -10.89 -7.28
CA ILE A 82 4.12 -9.86 -6.23
C ILE A 82 3.87 -8.48 -6.83
N GLU A 83 4.50 -8.16 -7.96
CA GLU A 83 4.33 -6.86 -8.62
C GLU A 83 2.88 -6.62 -9.03
N VAL A 84 2.24 -7.59 -9.67
CA VAL A 84 0.81 -7.50 -10.05
C VAL A 84 -0.07 -7.32 -8.81
N PHE A 85 0.21 -8.07 -7.73
CA PHE A 85 -0.51 -7.93 -6.48
C PHE A 85 -0.33 -6.53 -5.87
N GLN A 86 0.89 -6.01 -5.87
CA GLN A 86 1.22 -4.67 -5.36
C GLN A 86 0.54 -3.57 -6.18
N ILE A 87 0.43 -3.72 -7.50
CA ILE A 87 -0.34 -2.81 -8.35
C ILE A 87 -1.82 -2.83 -7.97
N ALA A 88 -2.43 -4.01 -7.84
CA ALA A 88 -3.83 -4.13 -7.43
C ALA A 88 -4.08 -3.49 -6.07
N LEU A 89 -3.14 -3.66 -5.14
CA LEU A 89 -3.20 -3.06 -3.81
C LEU A 89 -3.03 -1.53 -3.87
N ALA A 90 -2.11 -0.99 -4.67
CA ALA A 90 -1.97 0.45 -4.90
C ALA A 90 -3.26 1.07 -5.48
N VAL A 91 -3.90 0.38 -6.43
CA VAL A 91 -5.20 0.78 -6.98
C VAL A 91 -6.28 0.80 -5.89
N LEU A 92 -6.31 -0.22 -5.02
CA LEU A 92 -7.20 -0.24 -3.86
C LEU A 92 -6.99 0.98 -2.95
N TYR A 93 -5.73 1.37 -2.67
CA TYR A 93 -5.44 2.59 -1.90
C TYR A 93 -6.05 3.84 -2.53
N VAL A 94 -5.97 3.99 -3.86
CA VAL A 94 -6.59 5.12 -4.57
C VAL A 94 -8.11 5.12 -4.41
N PHE A 95 -8.76 3.96 -4.53
CA PHE A 95 -10.21 3.85 -4.34
C PHE A 95 -10.63 4.18 -2.92
N VAL A 96 -9.91 3.66 -1.93
CA VAL A 96 -10.17 3.92 -0.51
C VAL A 96 -9.98 5.41 -0.20
N LEU A 97 -8.90 6.02 -0.67
CA LEU A 97 -8.64 7.45 -0.50
C LEU A 97 -9.78 8.30 -1.07
N ARG A 98 -10.20 8.02 -2.31
CA ARG A 98 -11.33 8.73 -2.95
C ARG A 98 -12.65 8.50 -2.22
N ALA A 99 -12.89 7.29 -1.72
CA ALA A 99 -14.10 6.98 -0.97
C ALA A 99 -14.15 7.72 0.38
N VAL A 100 -13.02 7.77 1.11
CA VAL A 100 -12.88 8.54 2.35
C VAL A 100 -13.06 10.03 2.08
N GLN A 101 -12.45 10.58 1.03
CA GLN A 101 -12.63 11.99 0.64
C GLN A 101 -14.07 12.31 0.26
N ALA A 102 -14.78 11.38 -0.39
CA ALA A 102 -16.20 11.51 -0.71
C ALA A 102 -17.12 11.32 0.51
N GLY A 103 -16.60 10.96 1.68
CA GLY A 103 -17.38 10.72 2.90
C GLY A 103 -18.20 9.43 2.86
N ARG A 104 -17.71 8.38 2.17
CA ARG A 104 -18.39 7.08 2.11
C ARG A 104 -17.96 6.17 3.27
N SER A 105 -18.94 5.50 3.87
CA SER A 105 -18.74 4.69 5.09
C SER A 105 -17.84 3.48 4.84
N TRP A 106 -18.03 2.81 3.70
CA TRP A 106 -17.19 1.68 3.30
C TRP A 106 -15.72 2.08 3.09
N GLY A 107 -15.46 3.32 2.64
CA GLY A 107 -14.11 3.84 2.46
C GLY A 107 -13.36 3.90 3.78
N ARG A 108 -14.02 4.35 4.85
CA ARG A 108 -13.46 4.36 6.20
C ARG A 108 -13.16 2.94 6.71
N VAL A 109 -14.09 2.01 6.52
CA VAL A 109 -13.89 0.61 6.93
C VAL A 109 -12.70 -0.01 6.18
N ALA A 110 -12.60 0.20 4.88
CA ALA A 110 -11.48 -0.26 4.08
C ALA A 110 -10.15 0.39 4.52
N ALA A 111 -10.15 1.68 4.86
CA ALA A 111 -8.98 2.36 5.41
C ALA A 111 -8.51 1.73 6.73
N ILE A 112 -9.45 1.39 7.64
CA ILE A 112 -9.14 0.69 8.89
C ILE A 112 -8.44 -0.65 8.60
N VAL A 113 -8.99 -1.45 7.68
CA VAL A 113 -8.38 -2.73 7.29
C VAL A 113 -6.96 -2.51 6.74
N LEU A 114 -6.77 -1.54 5.84
CA LEU A 114 -5.45 -1.21 5.30
C LEU A 114 -4.47 -0.75 6.39
N PHE A 115 -4.92 0.02 7.37
CA PHE A 115 -4.05 0.45 8.46
C PHE A 115 -3.68 -0.70 9.41
N VAL A 116 -4.62 -1.60 9.72
CA VAL A 116 -4.31 -2.81 10.51
C VAL A 116 -3.29 -3.68 9.79
N LEU A 117 -3.45 -3.89 8.48
CA LEU A 117 -2.45 -4.60 7.67
C LEU A 117 -1.12 -3.83 7.63
N GLY A 118 -1.18 -2.50 7.52
CA GLY A 118 -0.02 -1.62 7.52
C GLY A 118 0.81 -1.71 8.80
N ILE A 119 0.19 -2.01 9.95
CA ILE A 119 0.90 -2.16 11.22
C ILE A 119 1.95 -3.27 11.18
N LEU A 120 1.74 -4.30 10.36
CA LEU A 120 2.67 -5.42 10.17
C LEU A 120 3.97 -5.00 9.45
N ASN A 121 3.97 -3.84 8.77
CA ASN A 121 5.13 -3.33 8.04
C ASN A 121 5.94 -2.35 8.89
N PHE A 122 6.83 -2.88 9.73
CA PHE A 122 7.64 -2.08 10.66
C PHE A 122 8.89 -1.46 9.97
N PRO A 123 9.27 -0.20 10.28
CA PRO A 123 8.65 0.71 11.25
C PRO A 123 7.59 1.66 10.68
N LEU A 124 7.68 1.97 9.38
CA LEU A 124 6.89 3.05 8.77
C LEU A 124 5.39 2.73 8.73
N GLY A 125 5.03 1.51 8.37
CA GLY A 125 3.64 1.08 8.33
C GLY A 125 2.99 1.03 9.70
N THR A 126 3.75 0.69 10.75
CA THR A 126 3.29 0.75 12.14
C THR A 126 2.91 2.18 12.55
N LEU A 127 3.80 3.14 12.33
CA LEU A 127 3.52 4.54 12.68
C LEU A 127 2.31 5.07 11.91
N LEU A 128 2.31 4.92 10.59
CA LEU A 128 1.23 5.40 9.72
C LEU A 128 -0.10 4.68 10.00
N GLY A 129 -0.05 3.39 10.29
CA GLY A 129 -1.22 2.59 10.64
C GLY A 129 -1.85 3.05 11.94
N VAL A 130 -1.06 3.29 12.98
CA VAL A 130 -1.57 3.80 14.26
C VAL A 130 -2.18 5.19 14.11
N PHE A 131 -1.48 6.14 13.47
CA PHE A 131 -2.03 7.48 13.23
C PHE A 131 -3.31 7.45 12.38
N GLY A 132 -3.31 6.61 11.33
CA GLY A 132 -4.47 6.40 10.47
C GLY A 132 -5.68 5.83 11.21
N LEU A 133 -5.47 4.86 12.11
CA LEU A 133 -6.54 4.28 12.93
C LEU A 133 -7.12 5.31 13.90
N ILE A 134 -6.28 6.12 14.55
CA ILE A 134 -6.77 7.19 15.43
C ILE A 134 -7.67 8.14 14.65
N GLY A 135 -7.27 8.55 13.45
CA GLY A 135 -8.11 9.37 12.58
C GLY A 135 -9.39 8.67 12.12
N ALA A 136 -9.32 7.37 11.80
CA ALA A 136 -10.46 6.62 11.26
C ALA A 136 -11.55 6.32 12.31
N PHE A 137 -11.17 6.30 13.60
CA PHE A 137 -12.11 6.16 14.72
C PHE A 137 -12.57 7.50 15.31
N ASP A 138 -12.07 8.63 14.82
CA ASP A 138 -12.49 9.94 15.28
C ASP A 138 -14.00 10.17 15.00
N ALA A 139 -14.69 10.82 15.95
CA ALA A 139 -16.13 11.03 15.87
C ALA A 139 -16.51 11.96 14.69
N GLU A 140 -15.71 12.98 14.40
CA GLU A 140 -15.95 13.90 13.28
C GLU A 140 -15.79 13.19 11.94
N VAL A 141 -14.76 12.35 11.82
CA VAL A 141 -14.50 11.55 10.61
C VAL A 141 -15.58 10.49 10.42
N THR A 142 -16.04 9.86 11.50
CA THR A 142 -17.13 8.88 11.46
C THR A 142 -18.45 9.52 11.02
N ALA A 143 -18.80 10.68 11.60
CA ALA A 143 -19.98 11.44 11.20
C ALA A 143 -19.90 11.89 9.73
N TYR A 144 -18.71 12.30 9.28
CA TYR A 144 -18.46 12.67 7.88
C TYR A 144 -18.61 11.48 6.92
N CYS A 145 -18.14 10.29 7.32
CA CYS A 145 -18.15 9.10 6.48
C CYS A 145 -19.48 8.32 6.51
N ASN A 146 -20.40 8.59 7.44
CA ASN A 146 -21.69 7.90 7.50
C ASN A 146 -22.75 8.50 6.55
N ARG A 147 -22.31 9.14 5.46
CA ARG A 147 -23.18 9.70 4.43
C ARG A 147 -23.57 8.67 3.38
#